data_AF-A0A2S6I5W0-F1
#
_entry.id   AF-A0A2S6I5W0-F1
#
_cell.length_a   1.000
_cell.length_b   1.000
_cell.length_c   1.000
_cell.angle_alpha   90.00
_cell.angle_beta   90.00
_cell.angle_gamma   90.00
#
_symmetry.space_group_name_H-M   'P 1'
#
loop_
_entity.id
_entity.type
_entity.pdbx_description
1 polymer ?
#
loop_
_entity_poly.entity_id
_entity_poly.type
_entity_poly.pdbx_seq_one_letter_code
_entity_poly.pdbx_strand_id
1 'polypeptide(L)'
;MVEEKFKRYLCGMERLMGQSWWKVLSVLILVYAITAGMLVPLKPNLLSVTPNAAQLGTTQRFDLVGYNTEFTADEGATRAWLNYGDGYALEASRVDVVDDRRATVTFEVPAFLPADRPENKKLSLIVSGPGSGAFVSPDVVVIRQSAAPPDLAGVQEAWQRTAMQKGDLTAYDGMSYPYRSLLSETIRNTYFHVSLWFAMMFLFIAAVTYSVKYLRRKTKQDRAEIPDVVPLSEISKLERADTWAVVFTGVGMLFGVLGLLTGAVWAKYTWGSFWNWDIKQFTTLIALLIYGGYFVLRAAFPDPERRARLGAVYNIFAFVCLIPLIYILPRLSTTSLHPGAEGNPAMGGEDLDNTMRMVFYPTIIGWTLFGGWMATVAYRTRVLGERLLRRDETY
;
A
#
# COMPACT_ATOMS: atom_id res chain seq x y z
N MET A 1 18.18 -43.89 -27.19
CA MET A 1 17.21 -44.02 -26.06
C MET A 1 17.31 -42.89 -25.03
N VAL A 2 18.50 -42.52 -24.54
CA VAL A 2 18.68 -41.39 -23.60
C VAL A 2 18.40 -40.03 -24.25
N GLU A 3 18.91 -39.82 -25.46
CA GLU A 3 18.73 -38.59 -26.24
C GLU A 3 17.26 -38.32 -26.62
N GLU A 4 16.51 -39.39 -26.88
CA GLU A 4 15.08 -39.34 -27.22
C GLU A 4 14.20 -39.04 -26.01
N LYS A 5 14.60 -39.53 -24.82
CA LYS A 5 14.00 -39.11 -23.53
C LYS A 5 14.31 -37.64 -23.28
N PHE A 6 15.55 -37.20 -23.49
CA PHE A 6 15.96 -35.81 -23.27
C PHE A 6 15.22 -34.82 -24.19
N LYS A 7 15.06 -35.14 -25.48
CA LYS A 7 14.23 -34.36 -26.42
C LYS A 7 12.75 -34.32 -26.03
N ARG A 8 12.19 -35.42 -25.51
CA ARG A 8 10.81 -35.45 -24.96
C ARG A 8 10.66 -34.60 -23.71
N TYR A 9 11.64 -34.59 -22.81
CA TYR A 9 11.66 -33.72 -21.63
C TYR A 9 11.76 -32.24 -22.03
N LEU A 10 12.65 -31.88 -22.96
CA LEU A 10 12.80 -30.51 -23.46
C LEU A 10 11.53 -30.02 -24.18
N CYS A 11 10.92 -30.84 -25.04
CA CYS A 11 9.67 -30.51 -25.71
C CYS A 11 8.49 -30.39 -24.71
N GLY A 12 8.47 -31.22 -23.66
CA GLY A 12 7.52 -31.10 -22.55
C GLY A 12 7.69 -29.81 -21.75
N MET A 13 8.95 -29.40 -21.49
CA MET A 13 9.28 -28.14 -20.82
C MET A 13 8.93 -26.93 -21.69
N GLU A 14 9.19 -26.94 -22.99
CA GLU A 14 8.79 -25.88 -23.92
C GLU A 14 7.27 -25.70 -23.97
N ARG A 15 6.50 -26.80 -23.96
CA ARG A 15 5.03 -26.75 -23.92
C ARG A 15 4.48 -26.23 -22.60
N LEU A 16 5.10 -26.65 -21.48
CA LEU A 16 4.77 -26.16 -20.13
C LEU A 16 5.09 -24.68 -19.98
N MET A 17 6.26 -24.24 -20.45
CA MET A 17 6.66 -22.84 -20.47
C MET A 17 5.75 -22.02 -21.39
N GLY A 18 5.39 -22.51 -22.57
CA GLY A 18 4.50 -21.81 -23.51
C GLY A 18 3.10 -21.51 -22.93
N GLN A 19 2.49 -22.42 -22.18
CA GLN A 19 1.13 -22.23 -21.62
C GLN A 19 1.09 -21.72 -20.17
N SER A 20 2.17 -21.86 -19.39
CA SER A 20 2.18 -21.58 -17.96
C SER A 20 3.27 -20.61 -17.49
N TRP A 21 4.05 -19.99 -18.39
CA TRP A 21 5.10 -19.02 -18.01
C TRP A 21 4.59 -17.92 -17.08
N TRP A 22 3.38 -17.40 -17.30
CA TRP A 22 2.79 -16.34 -16.50
C TRP A 22 2.48 -16.75 -15.05
N LYS A 23 2.31 -18.06 -14.79
CA LYS A 23 2.16 -18.60 -13.43
C LYS A 23 3.50 -18.66 -12.69
N VAL A 24 4.56 -19.02 -13.41
CA VAL A 24 5.93 -18.98 -12.86
C VAL A 24 6.30 -17.52 -12.60
N LEU A 25 6.00 -16.63 -13.54
CA LEU A 25 6.22 -15.20 -13.40
C LEU A 25 5.48 -14.62 -12.19
N SER A 26 4.23 -15.00 -11.93
CA SER A 26 3.49 -14.50 -10.77
C SER A 26 4.16 -14.89 -9.45
N VAL A 27 4.65 -16.13 -9.33
CA VAL A 27 5.40 -16.58 -8.15
C VAL A 27 6.72 -15.82 -8.02
N LEU A 28 7.49 -15.67 -9.11
CA LEU A 28 8.76 -14.93 -9.08
C LEU A 28 8.57 -13.48 -8.65
N ILE A 29 7.52 -12.81 -9.15
CA ILE A 29 7.19 -11.44 -8.76
C ILE A 29 6.82 -11.37 -7.28
N LEU A 30 6.03 -12.32 -6.76
CA LEU A 30 5.65 -12.34 -5.34
C LEU A 30 6.85 -12.66 -4.43
N VAL A 31 7.77 -13.53 -4.85
CA VAL A 31 9.03 -13.77 -4.14
C VAL A 31 9.91 -12.53 -4.15
N TYR A 32 10.02 -11.84 -5.29
CA TYR A 32 10.69 -10.53 -5.36
C TYR A 32 10.04 -9.52 -4.42
N ALA A 33 8.71 -9.46 -4.37
CA ALA A 33 7.99 -8.55 -3.50
C ALA A 33 8.28 -8.81 -2.01
N ILE A 34 8.30 -10.08 -1.60
CA ILE A 34 8.64 -10.47 -0.23
C ILE A 34 10.11 -10.13 0.08
N THR A 35 11.02 -10.49 -0.81
CA THR A 35 12.46 -10.29 -0.59
C THR A 35 12.83 -8.80 -0.60
N ALA A 36 12.56 -8.07 -1.68
CA ALA A 36 12.85 -6.65 -1.75
C ALA A 36 12.05 -5.86 -0.70
N GLY A 37 10.75 -6.17 -0.55
CA GLY A 37 9.87 -5.50 0.39
C GLY A 37 10.26 -5.67 1.86
N MET A 38 11.00 -6.72 2.23
CA MET A 38 11.46 -6.96 3.61
C MET A 38 12.95 -6.65 3.82
N LEU A 39 13.80 -6.78 2.79
CA LEU A 39 15.26 -6.67 2.94
C LEU A 39 15.80 -5.26 2.65
N VAL A 40 15.12 -4.45 1.83
CA VAL A 40 15.56 -3.07 1.58
C VAL A 40 15.35 -2.24 2.86
N PRO A 41 16.37 -1.59 3.44
CA PRO A 41 16.24 -0.89 4.71
C PRO A 41 15.38 0.38 4.57
N LEU A 42 14.80 0.86 5.68
CA LEU A 42 14.25 2.21 5.73
C LEU A 42 15.40 3.23 5.81
N LYS A 43 15.14 4.44 5.32
CA LYS A 43 16.04 5.59 5.44
C LYS A 43 16.37 5.88 6.91
N PRO A 44 17.57 6.38 7.19
CA PRO A 44 17.92 6.87 8.51
C PRO A 44 16.94 7.97 8.97
N ASN A 45 16.55 7.95 10.25
CA ASN A 45 15.75 9.00 10.87
C ASN A 45 15.88 8.93 12.41
N LEU A 46 15.14 9.76 13.15
CA LEU A 46 15.10 9.74 14.61
C LEU A 46 13.87 8.96 15.11
N LEU A 47 14.10 8.11 16.10
CA LEU A 47 13.07 7.50 16.95
C LEU A 47 12.56 8.50 17.98
N SER A 48 13.45 9.30 18.56
CA SER A 48 13.09 10.29 19.58
C SER A 48 14.08 11.44 19.66
N VAL A 49 13.55 12.60 20.05
CA VAL A 49 14.31 13.81 20.41
C VAL A 49 13.84 14.23 21.80
N THR A 50 14.76 14.33 22.76
CA THR A 50 14.44 14.66 24.16
C THR A 50 15.33 15.79 24.68
N PRO A 51 14.78 16.89 25.20
CA PRO A 51 13.36 17.23 25.29
C PRO A 51 12.74 17.53 23.90
N ASN A 52 11.43 17.53 23.78
CA ASN A 52 10.74 17.89 22.52
C ASN A 52 10.34 19.38 22.47
N ALA A 53 10.93 20.20 23.34
CA ALA A 53 10.67 21.63 23.43
C ALA A 53 11.95 22.39 23.76
N ALA A 54 12.04 23.63 23.28
CA ALA A 54 13.17 24.53 23.54
C ALA A 54 12.67 25.86 24.12
N GLN A 55 13.47 26.48 24.98
CA GLN A 55 13.25 27.85 25.46
C GLN A 55 14.10 28.83 24.66
N LEU A 56 13.50 29.97 24.31
CA LEU A 56 14.18 31.05 23.60
C LEU A 56 15.25 31.70 24.49
N GLY A 57 16.35 32.15 23.88
CA GLY A 57 17.44 32.87 24.54
C GLY A 57 18.31 32.00 25.45
N THR A 58 18.27 30.68 25.28
CA THR A 58 19.02 29.73 26.11
C THR A 58 19.75 28.72 25.25
N THR A 59 20.86 28.21 25.77
CA THR A 59 21.52 27.02 25.22
C THR A 59 20.65 25.80 25.51
N GLN A 60 20.27 25.06 24.47
CA GLN A 60 19.38 23.91 24.57
C GLN A 60 20.07 22.65 24.06
N ARG A 61 19.98 21.59 24.87
CA ARG A 61 20.57 20.29 24.59
C ARG A 61 19.47 19.29 24.28
N PHE A 62 19.63 18.55 23.19
CA PHE A 62 18.71 17.50 22.76
C PHE A 62 19.44 16.17 22.62
N ASP A 63 18.96 15.16 23.34
CA ASP A 63 19.39 13.78 23.18
C ASP A 63 18.58 13.13 22.05
N LEU A 64 19.31 12.60 21.07
CA LEU A 64 18.78 11.98 19.87
C LEU A 64 18.92 10.46 19.96
N VAL A 65 17.86 9.76 19.59
CA VAL A 65 17.92 8.31 19.35
C VAL A 65 17.56 8.07 17.89
N GLY A 66 18.48 7.51 17.12
CA GLY A 66 18.36 7.24 15.70
C GLY A 66 17.77 5.87 15.38
N TYR A 67 17.25 5.75 14.17
CA TYR A 67 16.80 4.53 13.50
C TYR A 67 17.55 4.40 12.18
N ASN A 68 18.24 3.27 11.97
CA ASN A 68 19.14 3.09 10.82
C ASN A 68 20.16 4.22 10.62
N THR A 69 20.49 4.94 11.70
CA THR A 69 21.56 5.95 11.67
C THR A 69 22.91 5.30 11.90
N GLU A 70 23.93 6.04 11.48
CA GLU A 70 25.34 5.84 11.74
C GLU A 70 25.92 7.21 12.05
N PHE A 71 25.81 7.63 13.30
CA PHE A 71 26.43 8.86 13.79
C PHE A 71 27.94 8.66 13.97
N THR A 72 28.72 9.63 13.50
CA THR A 72 30.19 9.56 13.53
C THR A 72 30.76 10.63 14.44
N ALA A 73 31.68 10.21 15.33
CA ALA A 73 32.33 11.08 16.31
C ALA A 73 33.42 12.01 15.74
N ASP A 74 33.79 11.83 14.47
CA ASP A 74 34.75 12.69 13.80
C ASP A 74 34.23 14.15 13.78
N GLU A 75 35.09 15.09 14.19
CA GLU A 75 34.72 16.50 14.28
C GLU A 75 34.18 17.03 12.93
N GLY A 76 32.98 17.61 12.96
CA GLY A 76 32.33 18.18 11.79
C GLY A 76 31.70 17.17 10.82
N ALA A 77 31.83 15.86 11.07
CA ALA A 77 31.27 14.83 10.20
C ALA A 77 29.74 14.72 10.37
N THR A 78 29.24 14.70 11.61
CA THR A 78 27.80 14.75 11.89
C THR A 78 27.39 16.18 12.23
N ARG A 79 26.49 16.76 11.43
CA ARG A 79 25.96 18.11 11.59
C ARG A 79 24.45 18.06 11.77
N ALA A 80 23.89 19.02 12.50
CA ALA A 80 22.47 19.08 12.76
C ALA A 80 21.95 20.52 12.68
N TRP A 81 20.71 20.68 12.21
CA TRP A 81 20.02 21.96 12.10
C TRP A 81 18.60 21.91 12.65
N LEU A 82 18.23 22.90 13.46
CA LEU A 82 16.85 23.20 13.79
C LEU A 82 16.27 24.10 12.69
N ASN A 83 15.45 23.50 11.83
CA ASN A 83 14.84 24.18 10.68
C ASN A 83 13.49 24.79 11.05
N TYR A 84 13.39 26.11 10.88
CA TYR A 84 12.15 26.87 11.06
C TYR A 84 11.30 26.91 9.77
N GLY A 85 11.94 26.80 8.60
CA GLY A 85 11.35 27.04 7.28
C GLY A 85 11.72 28.41 6.70
N ASP A 86 11.28 28.70 5.48
CA ASP A 86 11.45 30.02 4.82
C ASP A 86 12.91 30.53 4.72
N GLY A 87 13.88 29.62 4.69
CA GLY A 87 15.31 29.95 4.66
C GLY A 87 15.95 30.18 6.03
N TYR A 88 15.24 29.94 7.12
CA TYR A 88 15.71 30.11 8.50
C TYR A 88 16.03 28.76 9.16
N ALA A 89 17.26 28.59 9.64
CA ALA A 89 17.65 27.42 10.42
C ALA A 89 18.84 27.70 11.34
N LEU A 90 18.88 27.00 12.48
CA LEU A 90 19.98 27.08 13.45
C LEU A 90 20.85 25.84 13.35
N GLU A 91 22.14 26.02 13.10
CA GLU A 91 23.11 24.94 13.18
C GLU A 91 23.43 24.62 14.66
N ALA A 92 23.64 23.34 14.96
CA ALA A 92 24.08 22.91 16.28
C ALA A 92 25.49 23.45 16.55
N SER A 93 25.68 24.10 17.71
CA SER A 93 26.99 24.58 18.16
C SER A 93 27.90 23.42 18.56
N ARG A 94 27.33 22.27 18.94
CA ARG A 94 28.05 21.06 19.29
C ARG A 94 27.21 19.82 19.00
N VAL A 95 27.87 18.76 18.51
CA VAL A 95 27.31 17.42 18.35
C VAL A 95 28.21 16.43 19.08
N ASP A 96 27.74 15.90 20.20
CA ASP A 96 28.43 14.89 20.99
C ASP A 96 27.88 13.51 20.62
N VAL A 97 28.63 12.74 19.81
CA VAL A 97 28.22 11.38 19.42
C VAL A 97 28.55 10.40 20.55
N VAL A 98 27.53 9.68 21.00
CA VAL A 98 27.64 8.65 22.05
C VAL A 98 27.94 7.29 21.41
N ASP A 99 27.17 6.93 20.39
CA ASP A 99 27.32 5.72 19.58
C ASP A 99 26.70 5.93 18.17
N ASP A 100 26.65 4.89 17.36
CA ASP A 100 26.11 4.93 15.99
C ASP A 100 24.61 5.36 15.91
N ARG A 101 23.89 5.26 17.03
CA ARG A 101 22.45 5.54 17.14
C ARG A 101 22.09 6.60 18.17
N ARG A 102 23.05 7.10 18.93
CA ARG A 102 22.81 8.08 19.98
C ARG A 102 23.78 9.23 19.83
N ALA A 103 23.23 10.42 19.77
CA ALA A 103 24.00 11.65 19.75
C ALA A 103 23.27 12.70 20.57
N THR A 104 24.03 13.62 21.14
CA THR A 104 23.48 14.82 21.75
C THR A 104 23.84 16.01 20.88
N VAL A 105 22.84 16.82 20.54
CA VAL A 105 23.03 18.07 19.82
C VAL A 105 22.74 19.25 20.73
N THR A 106 23.58 20.28 20.66
CA THR A 106 23.43 21.51 21.44
C THR A 106 23.19 22.68 20.49
N PHE A 107 22.20 23.51 20.77
CA PHE A 107 21.86 24.69 20.00
C PHE A 107 21.87 25.93 20.88
N GLU A 108 22.41 27.03 20.36
CA GLU A 108 22.22 28.36 20.94
C GLU A 108 20.93 28.95 20.37
N VAL A 109 19.82 28.83 21.11
CA VAL A 109 18.51 29.28 20.62
C VAL A 109 18.40 30.81 20.81
N PRO A 110 18.19 31.61 19.75
CA PRO A 110 18.02 33.05 19.87
C PRO A 110 16.83 33.44 20.77
N ALA A 111 16.83 34.67 21.27
CA ALA A 111 15.78 35.18 22.16
C ALA A 111 14.39 35.27 21.51
N PHE A 112 14.33 35.25 20.17
CA PHE A 112 13.10 35.34 19.39
C PHE A 112 13.17 34.44 18.15
N LEU A 113 11.99 34.00 17.71
CA LEU A 113 11.76 33.38 16.40
C LEU A 113 11.77 34.45 15.30
N PRO A 114 12.08 34.10 14.04
CA PRO A 114 12.10 35.03 12.91
C PRO A 114 10.67 35.40 12.43
N ALA A 115 9.77 35.69 13.38
CA ALA A 115 8.37 36.04 13.17
C ALA A 115 8.01 37.29 13.98
N ASP A 116 7.15 38.13 13.42
CA ASP A 116 6.69 39.41 13.98
C ASP A 116 5.51 39.28 14.97
N ARG A 117 5.14 38.05 15.34
CA ARG A 117 3.95 37.74 16.13
C ARG A 117 4.21 36.68 17.19
N PRO A 118 3.38 36.60 18.24
CA PRO A 118 3.35 35.45 19.13
C PRO A 118 2.96 34.19 18.35
N GLU A 119 3.69 33.10 18.57
CA GLU A 119 3.40 31.82 17.92
C GLU A 119 3.95 30.62 18.70
N ASN A 120 3.32 29.47 18.48
CA ASN A 120 3.82 28.17 18.90
C ASN A 120 4.30 27.44 17.66
N LYS A 121 5.60 27.54 17.38
CA LYS A 121 6.20 26.96 16.19
C LYS A 121 6.69 25.54 16.47
N LYS A 122 6.45 24.63 15.54
CA LYS A 122 7.09 23.33 15.49
C LYS A 122 8.23 23.40 14.47
N LEU A 123 9.42 23.03 14.91
CA LEU A 123 10.64 23.03 14.12
C LEU A 123 11.00 21.60 13.76
N SER A 124 11.53 21.43 12.56
CA SER A 124 12.05 20.15 12.09
C SER A 124 13.53 20.04 12.43
N LEU A 125 13.99 18.88 12.85
CA LEU A 125 15.41 18.62 13.06
C LEU A 125 15.97 17.93 11.82
N ILE A 126 17.02 18.50 11.25
CA ILE A 126 17.74 17.95 10.11
C ILE A 126 19.09 17.47 10.62
N VAL A 127 19.48 16.25 10.27
CA VAL A 127 20.79 15.71 10.61
C VAL A 127 21.44 15.23 9.32
N SER A 128 22.73 15.53 9.16
CA SER A 128 23.52 15.10 8.01
C SER A 128 24.83 14.52 8.49
N GLY A 129 25.22 13.37 7.94
CA GLY A 129 26.52 12.77 8.18
C GLY A 129 26.93 11.83 7.06
N PRO A 130 28.21 11.40 7.03
CA PRO A 130 28.75 10.58 5.95
C PRO A 130 28.09 9.20 5.83
N GLY A 131 27.81 8.51 6.94
CA GLY A 131 27.16 7.19 6.92
C GLY A 131 25.64 7.26 6.72
N SER A 132 24.98 8.19 7.42
CA SER A 132 23.51 8.30 7.39
C SER A 132 22.95 9.10 6.21
N GLY A 133 23.80 9.86 5.51
CA GLY A 133 23.33 10.95 4.66
C GLY A 133 22.50 11.98 5.44
N ALA A 134 21.83 12.86 4.71
CA ALA A 134 20.92 13.85 5.25
C ALA A 134 19.50 13.28 5.40
N PHE A 135 18.90 13.47 6.57
CA PHE A 135 17.50 13.14 6.82
C PHE A 135 16.81 14.21 7.67
N VAL A 136 15.48 14.23 7.60
CA VAL A 136 14.64 15.22 8.27
C VAL A 136 13.66 14.51 9.21
N SER A 137 13.63 14.95 10.46
CA SER A 137 12.62 14.60 11.44
C SER A 137 11.67 15.79 11.61
N PRO A 138 10.47 15.74 11.00
CA PRO A 138 9.57 16.89 11.00
C PRO A 138 8.94 17.14 12.37
N ASP A 139 8.75 18.42 12.71
CA ASP A 139 7.95 18.89 13.85
C ASP A 139 8.32 18.30 15.22
N VAL A 140 9.60 18.00 15.44
CA VAL A 140 10.09 17.33 16.66
C VAL A 140 10.41 18.26 17.83
N VAL A 141 10.63 19.55 17.57
CA VAL A 141 10.93 20.55 18.63
C VAL A 141 9.91 21.68 18.60
N VAL A 142 9.26 21.92 19.75
CA VAL A 142 8.30 23.01 19.91
C VAL A 142 8.96 24.21 20.59
N ILE A 143 8.81 25.39 19.99
CA ILE A 143 9.26 26.65 20.58
C ILE A 143 8.07 27.60 20.66
N ARG A 144 7.93 28.25 21.82
CA ARG A 144 6.86 29.20 22.10
C ARG A 144 7.41 30.61 22.20
N GLN A 145 6.94 31.48 21.30
CA GLN A 145 7.16 32.92 21.35
C GLN A 145 5.89 33.60 21.88
N SER A 146 6.01 34.34 22.98
CA SER A 146 4.86 35.01 23.61
C SER A 146 4.68 36.47 23.16
N ALA A 147 5.71 37.08 22.58
CA ALA A 147 5.71 38.49 22.15
C ALA A 147 6.54 38.65 20.87
N ALA A 148 6.24 39.70 20.10
CA ALA A 148 7.02 40.05 18.92
C ALA A 148 8.44 40.49 19.29
N PRO A 149 9.45 40.24 18.43
CA PRO A 149 10.80 40.71 18.64
C PRO A 149 10.89 42.24 18.57
N PRO A 150 11.73 42.88 19.42
CA PRO A 150 11.98 44.32 19.33
C PRO A 150 12.78 44.70 18.08
N ASP A 151 13.61 43.80 17.55
CA ASP A 151 14.36 43.94 16.31
C ASP A 151 14.18 42.69 15.44
N LEU A 152 13.22 42.74 14.51
CA LEU A 152 12.93 41.62 13.63
C LEU A 152 14.08 41.35 12.65
N ALA A 153 14.74 42.41 12.14
CA ALA A 153 15.77 42.27 11.12
C ALA A 153 17.02 41.57 11.69
N GLY A 154 17.47 41.97 12.88
CA GLY A 154 18.57 41.31 13.57
C GLY A 154 18.27 39.85 13.92
N VAL A 155 17.01 39.54 14.30
CA VAL A 155 16.59 38.15 14.56
C VAL A 155 16.62 37.33 13.26
N GLN A 156 16.06 37.85 12.17
CA GLN A 156 16.08 37.17 10.87
C GLN A 156 17.51 36.90 10.39
N GLU A 157 18.42 37.87 10.54
CA GLU A 157 19.83 37.69 10.20
C GLU A 157 20.48 36.57 11.03
N ALA A 158 20.20 36.51 12.34
CA ALA A 158 20.74 35.47 13.22
C ALA A 158 20.30 34.06 12.78
N TRP A 159 19.03 33.90 12.38
CA TRP A 159 18.50 32.62 11.89
C TRP A 159 18.92 32.28 10.45
N GLN A 160 19.35 33.26 9.65
CA GLN A 160 19.88 33.04 8.30
C GLN A 160 21.38 32.73 8.31
N ARG A 161 22.13 33.29 9.26
CA ARG A 161 23.59 33.15 9.34
C ARG A 161 24.03 31.68 9.42
N THR A 162 23.27 30.87 10.15
CA THR A 162 23.53 29.44 10.34
C THR A 162 22.60 28.56 9.51
N ALA A 163 21.87 29.16 8.56
CA ALA A 163 21.02 28.39 7.68
C ALA A 163 21.86 27.52 6.76
N MET A 164 21.30 26.36 6.38
CA MET A 164 21.98 25.40 5.51
C MET A 164 22.35 26.06 4.17
N GLN A 165 23.59 25.85 3.77
CA GLN A 165 24.14 26.26 2.48
C GLN A 165 24.21 25.08 1.51
N LYS A 166 24.41 25.40 0.23
CA LYS A 166 24.58 24.38 -0.80
C LYS A 166 25.86 23.57 -0.52
N GLY A 167 25.70 22.27 -0.30
CA GLY A 167 26.81 21.35 -0.01
C GLY A 167 26.86 20.86 1.44
N ASP A 168 26.05 21.43 2.34
CA ASP A 168 25.99 21.00 3.74
C ASP A 168 25.35 19.63 3.94
N LEU A 169 24.49 19.22 3.00
CA LEU A 169 23.75 17.96 3.06
C LEU A 169 24.49 16.86 2.30
N THR A 170 24.72 15.75 2.98
CA THR A 170 25.32 14.55 2.41
C THR A 170 24.25 13.67 1.79
N ALA A 171 24.48 13.16 0.59
CA ALA A 171 23.56 12.19 -0.01
C ALA A 171 23.69 10.83 0.70
N TYR A 172 22.57 10.16 0.94
CA TYR A 172 22.58 8.77 1.38
C TYR A 172 22.96 7.86 0.21
N ASP A 173 24.01 7.06 0.37
CA ASP A 173 24.43 6.09 -0.65
C ASP A 173 23.71 4.76 -0.44
N GLY A 174 22.76 4.45 -1.33
CA GLY A 174 22.06 3.17 -1.33
C GLY A 174 20.56 3.25 -1.57
N MET A 175 19.96 2.08 -1.83
CA MET A 175 18.52 1.93 -1.96
C MET A 175 17.90 1.81 -0.57
N SER A 176 16.94 2.69 -0.27
CA SER A 176 16.21 2.69 0.99
C SER A 176 14.77 3.17 0.79
N TYR A 177 13.87 2.66 1.62
CA TYR A 177 12.48 3.10 1.65
C TYR A 177 12.31 4.32 2.57
N PRO A 178 11.33 5.19 2.34
CA PRO A 178 11.10 6.35 3.18
C PRO A 178 10.75 5.92 4.61
N TYR A 179 11.33 6.60 5.60
CA TYR A 179 10.94 6.49 6.99
C TYR A 179 9.85 7.52 7.29
N ARG A 180 8.70 7.06 7.82
CA ARG A 180 7.64 7.93 8.35
C ARG A 180 7.44 7.59 9.81
N SER A 181 7.60 8.55 10.72
CA SER A 181 7.58 8.30 12.19
C SER A 181 6.33 7.59 12.70
N LEU A 182 5.16 7.82 12.10
CA LEU A 182 3.92 7.14 12.48
C LEU A 182 3.85 5.69 11.98
N LEU A 183 4.50 5.37 10.86
CA LEU A 183 4.42 4.05 10.23
C LEU A 183 5.62 3.17 10.56
N SER A 184 6.83 3.75 10.56
CA SER A 184 8.11 3.06 10.65
C SER A 184 8.11 1.82 9.73
N GLU A 185 8.45 0.64 10.25
CA GLU A 185 8.49 -0.61 9.47
C GLU A 185 7.12 -1.07 8.94
N THR A 186 6.01 -0.60 9.53
CA THR A 186 4.67 -0.98 9.07
C THR A 186 4.34 -0.45 7.68
N ILE A 187 5.10 0.53 7.17
CA ILE A 187 4.95 1.06 5.80
C ILE A 187 5.08 -0.05 4.74
N ARG A 188 5.86 -1.09 5.01
CA ARG A 188 6.04 -2.26 4.14
C ARG A 188 4.76 -3.05 3.91
N ASN A 189 3.81 -2.98 4.84
CA ASN A 189 2.51 -3.64 4.69
C ASN A 189 1.75 -3.13 3.45
N THR A 190 2.08 -1.93 2.96
CA THR A 190 1.56 -1.38 1.70
C THR A 190 1.78 -2.34 0.52
N TYR A 191 2.92 -3.03 0.46
CA TYR A 191 3.21 -3.97 -0.62
C TYR A 191 2.31 -5.20 -0.61
N PHE A 192 1.79 -5.59 0.54
CA PHE A 192 1.02 -6.83 0.70
C PHE A 192 -0.48 -6.54 0.80
N HIS A 193 -0.88 -5.66 1.72
CA HIS A 193 -2.27 -5.32 1.98
C HIS A 193 -2.89 -4.51 0.84
N VAL A 194 -2.25 -3.40 0.43
CA VAL A 194 -2.85 -2.49 -0.55
C VAL A 194 -2.86 -3.12 -1.94
N SER A 195 -1.80 -3.85 -2.30
CA SER A 195 -1.74 -4.56 -3.59
C SER A 195 -2.80 -5.65 -3.74
N LEU A 196 -3.18 -6.34 -2.64
CA LEU A 196 -4.30 -7.29 -2.62
C LEU A 196 -5.63 -6.61 -3.00
N TRP A 197 -5.88 -5.39 -2.55
CA TRP A 197 -7.09 -4.64 -2.93
C TRP A 197 -7.12 -4.30 -4.42
N PHE A 198 -5.98 -3.95 -5.02
CA PHE A 198 -5.89 -3.74 -6.47
C PHE A 198 -6.12 -5.04 -7.24
N ALA A 199 -5.51 -6.14 -6.82
CA ALA A 199 -5.73 -7.44 -7.44
C ALA A 199 -7.20 -7.89 -7.33
N MET A 200 -7.83 -7.70 -6.16
CA MET A 200 -9.26 -7.91 -5.97
C MET A 200 -10.09 -7.12 -6.98
N MET A 201 -9.78 -5.83 -7.18
CA MET A 201 -10.49 -4.98 -8.13
C MET A 201 -10.42 -5.54 -9.56
N PHE A 202 -9.24 -5.95 -10.02
CA PHE A 202 -9.10 -6.57 -11.34
C PHE A 202 -9.88 -7.88 -11.47
N LEU A 203 -9.93 -8.70 -10.43
CA LEU A 203 -10.72 -9.94 -10.41
C LEU A 203 -12.22 -9.64 -10.45
N PHE A 204 -12.71 -8.65 -9.71
CA PHE A 204 -14.10 -8.23 -9.77
C PHE A 204 -14.49 -7.62 -11.12
N ILE A 205 -13.60 -6.82 -11.74
CA ILE A 205 -13.80 -6.34 -13.11
C ILE A 205 -13.91 -7.52 -14.09
N ALA A 206 -13.06 -8.54 -13.95
CA ALA A 206 -13.17 -9.76 -14.75
C ALA A 206 -14.51 -10.48 -14.51
N ALA A 207 -14.94 -10.59 -13.25
CA ALA A 207 -16.21 -11.20 -12.89
C ALA A 207 -17.43 -10.48 -13.50
N VAL A 208 -17.45 -9.14 -13.42
CA VAL A 208 -18.46 -8.29 -14.05
C VAL A 208 -18.44 -8.45 -15.57
N THR A 209 -17.26 -8.47 -16.18
CA THR A 209 -17.11 -8.69 -17.62
C THR A 209 -17.75 -10.01 -18.06
N TYR A 210 -17.56 -11.08 -17.29
CA TYR A 210 -18.19 -12.37 -17.57
C TYR A 210 -19.69 -12.38 -17.27
N SER A 211 -20.14 -11.64 -16.25
CA SER A 211 -21.58 -11.45 -15.96
C SER A 211 -22.30 -10.73 -17.10
N VAL A 212 -21.69 -9.68 -17.67
CA VAL A 212 -22.19 -8.97 -18.85
C VAL A 212 -22.17 -9.89 -20.08
N LYS A 213 -21.10 -10.68 -20.29
CA LYS A 213 -21.05 -11.67 -21.37
C LYS A 213 -22.17 -12.71 -21.25
N TYR A 214 -22.47 -13.19 -20.04
CA TYR A 214 -23.58 -14.10 -19.79
C TYR A 214 -24.91 -13.46 -20.20
N LEU A 215 -25.23 -12.27 -19.68
CA LEU A 215 -26.50 -11.59 -19.97
C LEU A 215 -26.67 -11.30 -21.47
N ARG A 216 -25.64 -10.78 -22.14
CA ARG A 216 -25.68 -10.51 -23.58
C ARG A 216 -25.91 -11.77 -24.41
N ARG A 217 -25.34 -12.91 -24.00
CA ARG A 217 -25.55 -14.21 -24.65
C ARG A 217 -26.97 -14.72 -24.41
N LYS A 218 -27.44 -14.67 -23.17
CA LYS A 218 -28.80 -15.09 -22.80
C LYS A 218 -29.87 -14.27 -23.52
N THR A 219 -29.72 -12.95 -23.59
CA THR A 219 -30.64 -12.08 -24.34
C THR A 219 -30.67 -12.39 -25.83
N LYS A 220 -29.54 -12.77 -26.44
CA LYS A 220 -29.51 -13.21 -27.85
C LYS A 220 -30.23 -14.55 -28.04
N GLN A 221 -30.00 -15.50 -27.12
CA GLN A 221 -30.68 -16.79 -27.13
C GLN A 221 -32.19 -16.64 -26.93
N ASP A 222 -32.64 -15.79 -26.00
CA ASP A 222 -34.06 -15.53 -25.74
C ASP A 222 -34.76 -14.81 -26.91
N ARG A 223 -34.01 -14.12 -27.79
CA ARG A 223 -34.55 -13.39 -28.97
C ARG A 223 -34.50 -14.17 -30.28
N ALA A 224 -33.70 -15.23 -30.36
CA ALA A 224 -33.60 -16.07 -31.55
C ALA A 224 -34.52 -17.28 -31.36
N GLU A 225 -35.48 -17.48 -32.27
CA GLU A 225 -36.31 -18.71 -32.37
C GLU A 225 -35.51 -19.94 -32.85
N ILE A 226 -34.24 -20.09 -32.43
CA ILE A 226 -33.40 -21.22 -32.83
C ILE A 226 -33.28 -22.21 -31.66
N PRO A 227 -33.65 -23.48 -31.85
CA PRO A 227 -33.51 -24.52 -30.83
C PRO A 227 -32.04 -24.91 -30.74
N ASP A 228 -31.30 -24.33 -29.80
CA ASP A 228 -29.92 -24.74 -29.57
C ASP A 228 -29.91 -26.02 -28.72
N VAL A 229 -30.08 -27.17 -29.38
CA VAL A 229 -29.69 -28.47 -28.84
C VAL A 229 -28.17 -28.48 -28.80
N VAL A 230 -27.59 -27.93 -27.72
CA VAL A 230 -26.18 -28.09 -27.43
C VAL A 230 -25.96 -29.57 -27.08
N PRO A 231 -25.08 -30.31 -27.76
CA PRO A 231 -24.79 -31.68 -27.36
C PRO A 231 -24.35 -31.72 -25.89
N LEU A 232 -25.00 -32.58 -25.10
CA LEU A 232 -24.78 -32.78 -23.64
C LEU A 232 -23.30 -32.99 -23.25
N SER A 233 -22.44 -33.29 -24.21
CA SER A 233 -20.99 -33.46 -24.05
C SER A 233 -20.20 -32.16 -23.88
N GLU A 234 -20.74 -30.99 -24.24
CA GLU A 234 -20.04 -29.69 -24.14
C GLU A 234 -20.71 -28.70 -23.18
N ILE A 235 -19.90 -28.04 -22.34
CA ILE A 235 -20.37 -26.93 -21.50
C ILE A 235 -20.65 -25.74 -22.40
N SER A 236 -21.90 -25.25 -22.37
CA SER A 236 -22.35 -24.21 -23.28
C SER A 236 -21.54 -22.92 -23.06
N LYS A 237 -21.42 -22.09 -24.11
CA LYS A 237 -20.76 -20.77 -23.98
C LYS A 237 -21.41 -19.93 -22.87
N LEU A 238 -22.69 -20.15 -22.58
CA LEU A 238 -23.42 -19.47 -21.52
C LEU A 238 -22.94 -19.93 -20.13
N GLU A 239 -22.94 -21.25 -19.88
CA GLU A 239 -22.46 -21.86 -18.64
C GLU A 239 -20.99 -21.50 -18.35
N ARG A 240 -20.15 -21.45 -19.39
CA ARG A 240 -18.75 -21.02 -19.23
C ARG A 240 -18.65 -19.57 -18.74
N ALA A 241 -19.51 -18.68 -19.23
CA ALA A 241 -19.50 -17.29 -18.80
C ALA A 241 -19.96 -17.15 -17.34
N ASP A 242 -21.01 -17.87 -16.95
CA ASP A 242 -21.47 -17.92 -15.56
C ASP A 242 -20.38 -18.49 -14.62
N THR A 243 -19.77 -19.61 -15.00
CA THR A 243 -18.71 -20.26 -14.23
C THR A 243 -17.53 -19.32 -13.99
N TRP A 244 -17.07 -18.62 -15.03
CA TRP A 244 -16.00 -17.63 -14.88
C TRP A 244 -16.41 -16.47 -13.97
N ALA A 245 -17.63 -15.95 -14.10
CA ALA A 245 -18.12 -14.88 -13.24
C ALA A 245 -18.06 -15.31 -11.76
N VAL A 246 -18.60 -16.47 -11.42
CA VAL A 246 -18.61 -16.99 -10.04
C VAL A 246 -17.20 -17.19 -9.51
N VAL A 247 -16.31 -17.77 -10.31
CA VAL A 247 -14.97 -18.11 -9.85
C VAL A 247 -14.13 -16.85 -9.64
N PHE A 248 -14.20 -15.87 -10.54
CA PHE A 248 -13.54 -14.58 -10.33
C PHE A 248 -14.11 -13.82 -9.13
N THR A 249 -15.43 -13.85 -8.92
CA THR A 249 -16.05 -13.28 -7.71
C THR A 249 -15.56 -14.00 -6.45
N GLY A 250 -15.42 -15.34 -6.48
CA GLY A 250 -14.89 -16.13 -5.37
C GLY A 250 -13.45 -15.77 -4.99
N VAL A 251 -12.55 -15.70 -5.97
CA VAL A 251 -11.15 -15.33 -5.72
C VAL A 251 -11.03 -13.86 -5.30
N GLY A 252 -11.79 -12.96 -5.93
CA GLY A 252 -11.84 -11.56 -5.50
C GLY A 252 -12.32 -11.43 -4.06
N MET A 253 -13.38 -12.14 -3.67
CA MET A 253 -13.88 -12.15 -2.28
C MET A 253 -12.81 -12.67 -1.30
N LEU A 254 -12.08 -13.73 -1.65
CA LEU A 254 -10.95 -14.20 -0.85
C LEU A 254 -9.89 -13.12 -0.66
N PHE A 255 -9.51 -12.41 -1.73
CA PHE A 255 -8.53 -11.33 -1.63
C PHE A 255 -9.06 -10.14 -0.83
N GLY A 256 -10.36 -9.84 -0.89
CA GLY A 256 -11.01 -8.85 -0.04
C GLY A 256 -10.96 -9.22 1.44
N VAL A 257 -11.23 -10.48 1.79
CA VAL A 257 -11.11 -10.97 3.17
C VAL A 257 -9.66 -10.93 3.66
N LEU A 258 -8.71 -11.41 2.84
CA LEU A 258 -7.28 -11.31 3.16
C LEU A 258 -6.83 -9.85 3.29
N GLY A 259 -7.34 -8.97 2.43
CA GLY A 259 -7.16 -7.52 2.52
C GLY A 259 -7.63 -7.00 3.88
N LEU A 260 -8.85 -7.33 4.30
CA LEU A 260 -9.38 -6.89 5.59
C LEU A 260 -8.54 -7.39 6.78
N LEU A 261 -8.14 -8.67 6.76
CA LEU A 261 -7.32 -9.27 7.82
C LEU A 261 -5.92 -8.65 7.91
N THR A 262 -5.23 -8.52 6.77
CA THR A 262 -3.90 -7.88 6.70
C THR A 262 -3.96 -6.40 7.08
N GLY A 263 -5.06 -5.73 6.75
CA GLY A 263 -5.31 -4.34 7.15
C GLY A 263 -5.55 -4.19 8.64
N ALA A 264 -6.27 -5.12 9.25
CA ALA A 264 -6.49 -5.15 10.69
C ALA A 264 -5.17 -5.36 11.45
N VAL A 265 -4.29 -6.24 10.98
CA VAL A 265 -2.96 -6.43 11.56
C VAL A 265 -2.17 -5.12 11.51
N TRP A 266 -2.14 -4.44 10.37
CA TRP A 266 -1.48 -3.13 10.25
C TRP A 266 -2.11 -2.05 11.14
N ALA A 267 -3.43 -2.01 11.23
CA ALA A 267 -4.14 -1.10 12.13
C ALA A 267 -3.74 -1.31 13.60
N LYS A 268 -3.50 -2.57 14.02
CA LYS A 268 -3.04 -2.87 15.37
C LYS A 268 -1.68 -2.24 15.68
N TYR A 269 -0.74 -2.31 14.74
CA TYR A 269 0.61 -1.76 14.92
C TYR A 269 0.66 -0.23 14.75
N THR A 270 -0.15 0.34 13.87
CA THR A 270 -0.14 1.79 13.58
C THR A 270 -1.05 2.58 14.51
N TRP A 271 -2.21 2.04 14.88
CA TRP A 271 -3.26 2.74 15.63
C TRP A 271 -3.58 2.10 16.99
N GLY A 272 -2.91 0.99 17.34
CA GLY A 272 -3.08 0.32 18.63
C GLY A 272 -4.27 -0.65 18.73
N SER A 273 -5.15 -0.72 17.72
CA SER A 273 -6.29 -1.65 17.67
C SER A 273 -6.50 -2.26 16.27
N PHE A 274 -6.93 -3.52 16.21
CA PHE A 274 -7.28 -4.20 14.95
C PHE A 274 -8.47 -3.56 14.22
N TRP A 275 -9.37 -2.94 14.99
CA TRP A 275 -10.58 -2.30 14.48
C TRP A 275 -10.82 -0.98 15.20
N ASN A 276 -11.03 0.09 14.44
CA ASN A 276 -11.15 1.46 14.95
C ASN A 276 -12.45 2.13 14.50
N TRP A 277 -13.36 1.39 13.86
CA TRP A 277 -14.58 1.94 13.26
C TRP A 277 -14.32 3.11 12.29
N ASP A 278 -13.12 3.14 11.72
CA ASP A 278 -12.75 4.09 10.68
C ASP A 278 -13.66 3.89 9.47
N ILE A 279 -14.03 4.99 8.80
CA ILE A 279 -14.98 4.96 7.68
C ILE A 279 -14.54 3.98 6.59
N LYS A 280 -13.25 3.88 6.28
CA LYS A 280 -12.76 3.00 5.23
C LYS A 280 -12.79 1.54 5.67
N GLN A 281 -12.51 1.26 6.95
CA GLN A 281 -12.71 -0.09 7.51
C GLN A 281 -14.18 -0.50 7.40
N PHE A 282 -15.08 0.37 7.85
CA PHE A 282 -16.51 0.13 7.88
C PHE A 282 -17.13 -0.04 6.49
N THR A 283 -16.87 0.88 5.56
CA THR A 283 -17.41 0.80 4.20
C THR A 283 -16.84 -0.37 3.42
N THR A 284 -15.60 -0.76 3.68
CA THR A 284 -14.99 -1.96 3.12
C THR A 284 -15.69 -3.23 3.63
N LEU A 285 -15.99 -3.32 4.92
CA LEU A 285 -16.77 -4.44 5.47
C LEU A 285 -18.15 -4.54 4.83
N ILE A 286 -18.85 -3.40 4.67
CA ILE A 286 -20.15 -3.36 3.97
C ILE A 286 -20.01 -3.86 2.53
N ALA A 287 -19.00 -3.40 1.79
CA ALA A 287 -18.78 -3.83 0.41
C ALA A 287 -18.56 -5.35 0.32
N LEU A 288 -17.79 -5.93 1.24
CA LEU A 288 -17.58 -7.38 1.31
C LEU A 288 -18.86 -8.13 1.71
N LEU A 289 -19.69 -7.60 2.61
CA LEU A 289 -20.98 -8.20 2.95
C LEU A 289 -21.96 -8.19 1.76
N ILE A 290 -21.99 -7.11 0.96
CA ILE A 290 -22.75 -7.07 -0.29
C ILE A 290 -22.26 -8.17 -1.23
N TYR A 291 -20.94 -8.33 -1.42
CA TYR A 291 -20.40 -9.45 -2.19
C TYR A 291 -20.67 -10.82 -1.55
N GLY A 292 -20.76 -10.92 -0.22
CA GLY A 292 -21.25 -12.12 0.46
C GLY A 292 -22.68 -12.48 0.05
N GLY A 293 -23.54 -11.47 -0.07
CA GLY A 293 -24.91 -11.60 -0.56
C GLY A 293 -25.02 -12.22 -1.96
N TYR A 294 -24.00 -12.06 -2.83
CA TYR A 294 -23.95 -12.74 -4.14
C TYR A 294 -23.96 -14.26 -3.98
N PHE A 295 -23.20 -14.81 -3.04
CA PHE A 295 -23.13 -16.26 -2.82
C PHE A 295 -24.41 -16.77 -2.17
N VAL A 296 -24.97 -16.04 -1.21
CA VAL A 296 -26.26 -16.35 -0.57
C VAL A 296 -27.37 -16.39 -1.62
N LEU A 297 -27.46 -15.37 -2.47
CA LEU A 297 -28.43 -15.30 -3.57
C LEU A 297 -28.31 -16.53 -4.47
N ARG A 298 -27.09 -16.88 -4.89
CA ARG A 298 -26.88 -18.02 -5.77
C ARG A 298 -27.22 -19.36 -5.12
N ALA A 299 -26.99 -19.51 -3.82
CA ALA A 299 -27.36 -20.71 -3.08
C ALA A 299 -28.88 -20.87 -2.94
N ALA A 300 -29.63 -19.78 -2.92
CA ALA A 300 -31.08 -19.78 -2.74
C ALA A 300 -31.88 -20.23 -3.97
N PHE A 301 -31.28 -20.27 -5.16
CA PHE A 301 -31.96 -20.68 -6.41
C PHE A 301 -31.47 -22.05 -6.90
N PRO A 302 -32.31 -23.10 -6.85
CA PRO A 302 -31.98 -24.42 -7.38
C PRO A 302 -31.84 -24.43 -8.90
N ASP A 303 -32.72 -23.69 -9.59
CA ASP A 303 -32.73 -23.61 -11.06
C ASP A 303 -31.43 -22.95 -11.59
N PRO A 304 -30.60 -23.67 -12.37
CA PRO A 304 -29.31 -23.17 -12.83
C PRO A 304 -29.41 -21.91 -13.69
N GLU A 305 -30.42 -21.79 -14.55
CA GLU A 305 -30.58 -20.62 -15.43
C GLU A 305 -30.96 -19.37 -14.65
N ARG A 306 -31.96 -19.47 -13.76
CA ARG A 306 -32.39 -18.38 -12.90
C ARG A 306 -31.28 -17.97 -11.94
N ARG A 307 -30.57 -18.93 -11.35
CA ARG A 307 -29.39 -18.69 -10.51
C ARG A 307 -28.31 -17.91 -11.26
N ALA A 308 -27.97 -18.32 -12.47
CA ALA A 308 -26.94 -17.67 -13.27
C ALA A 308 -27.37 -16.26 -13.72
N ARG A 309 -28.63 -16.07 -14.12
CA ARG A 309 -29.18 -14.76 -14.52
C ARG A 309 -29.22 -13.78 -13.35
N LEU A 310 -29.79 -14.18 -12.22
CA LEU A 310 -29.86 -13.32 -11.02
C LEU A 310 -28.46 -13.06 -10.45
N GLY A 311 -27.60 -14.07 -10.43
CA GLY A 311 -26.20 -13.92 -10.04
C GLY A 311 -25.47 -12.88 -10.90
N ALA A 312 -25.59 -12.96 -12.23
CA ALA A 312 -24.94 -12.00 -13.14
C ALA A 312 -25.40 -10.56 -12.89
N VAL A 313 -26.70 -10.32 -12.70
CA VAL A 313 -27.24 -9.00 -12.38
C VAL A 313 -26.72 -8.51 -11.02
N TYR A 314 -26.76 -9.38 -9.99
CA TYR A 314 -26.30 -9.03 -8.66
C TYR A 314 -24.80 -8.71 -8.61
N ASN A 315 -23.97 -9.43 -9.38
CA ASN A 315 -22.53 -9.18 -9.43
C ASN A 315 -22.23 -7.77 -9.97
N ILE A 316 -22.97 -7.33 -10.99
CA ILE A 316 -22.86 -5.98 -11.54
C ILE A 316 -23.29 -4.95 -10.47
N PHE A 317 -24.42 -5.19 -9.81
CA PHE A 317 -24.90 -4.34 -8.71
C PHE A 317 -23.86 -4.22 -7.59
N ALA A 318 -23.32 -5.34 -7.10
CA ALA A 318 -22.31 -5.37 -6.04
C ALA A 318 -21.04 -4.59 -6.43
N PHE A 319 -20.59 -4.71 -7.68
CA PHE A 319 -19.46 -3.92 -8.19
C PHE A 319 -19.75 -2.42 -8.22
N VAL A 320 -20.95 -2.02 -8.68
CA VAL A 320 -21.35 -0.62 -8.69
C VAL A 320 -21.44 -0.05 -7.28
N CYS A 321 -21.98 -0.80 -6.30
CA CYS A 321 -22.00 -0.40 -4.89
C CYS A 321 -20.61 -0.31 -4.27
N LEU A 322 -19.67 -1.16 -4.70
CA LEU A 322 -18.32 -1.18 -4.17
C LEU A 322 -17.55 0.12 -4.46
N ILE A 323 -17.77 0.76 -5.62
CA ILE A 323 -17.09 2.00 -6.00
C ILE A 323 -17.33 3.16 -5.00
N PRO A 324 -18.58 3.56 -4.68
CA PRO A 324 -18.81 4.62 -3.71
C PRO A 324 -18.34 4.22 -2.31
N LEU A 325 -18.51 2.96 -1.91
CA LEU A 325 -18.10 2.48 -0.59
C LEU A 325 -16.58 2.55 -0.37
N ILE A 326 -15.78 2.11 -1.34
CA ILE A 326 -14.32 2.00 -1.16
C ILE A 326 -13.58 3.29 -1.58
N TYR A 327 -14.07 4.01 -2.60
CA TYR A 327 -13.32 5.14 -3.18
C TYR A 327 -13.91 6.51 -2.89
N ILE A 328 -15.24 6.63 -2.81
CA ILE A 328 -15.89 7.95 -2.67
C ILE A 328 -16.07 8.30 -1.20
N LEU A 329 -16.82 7.49 -0.44
CA LEU A 329 -17.16 7.79 0.95
C LEU A 329 -15.94 8.04 1.85
N PRO A 330 -14.86 7.23 1.80
CA PRO A 330 -13.70 7.47 2.66
C PRO A 330 -13.01 8.81 2.40
N ARG A 331 -13.09 9.35 1.17
CA ARG A 331 -12.50 10.64 0.79
C ARG A 331 -13.37 11.84 1.15
N LEU A 332 -14.65 11.61 1.43
CA LEU A 332 -15.54 12.65 1.94
C LEU A 332 -15.43 12.81 3.46
N SER A 333 -14.74 11.88 4.14
CA SER A 333 -14.53 11.96 5.59
C SER A 333 -13.27 12.76 5.92
N THR A 334 -13.44 13.77 6.76
CA THR A 334 -12.36 14.59 7.32
C THR A 334 -11.70 13.96 8.55
N THR A 335 -12.17 12.79 9.01
CA THR A 335 -11.77 12.16 10.28
C THR A 335 -11.15 10.78 10.12
N SER A 336 -10.91 10.35 8.87
CA SER A 336 -10.35 9.04 8.59
C SER A 336 -8.89 8.94 9.05
N LEU A 337 -8.55 7.87 9.77
CA LEU A 337 -7.18 7.56 10.20
C LEU A 337 -6.30 7.05 9.04
N HIS A 338 -6.92 6.62 7.94
CA HIS A 338 -6.17 6.12 6.79
C HIS A 338 -5.33 7.20 6.12
N PRO A 339 -4.05 6.91 5.79
CA PRO A 339 -3.22 7.80 4.98
C PRO A 339 -3.91 8.17 3.66
N GLY A 340 -3.86 9.45 3.30
CA GLY A 340 -4.42 9.99 2.05
C GLY A 340 -5.95 10.21 2.06
N ALA A 341 -6.57 10.30 3.24
CA ALA A 341 -7.98 10.66 3.36
C ALA A 341 -8.24 12.17 3.21
N GLU A 342 -7.26 13.04 3.53
CA GLU A 342 -7.35 14.51 3.44
C GLU A 342 -7.17 15.07 2.01
N GLY A 343 -7.69 14.38 0.99
CA GLY A 343 -7.73 14.89 -0.39
C GLY A 343 -6.45 14.73 -1.21
N ASN A 344 -5.27 14.56 -0.60
CA ASN A 344 -4.05 14.17 -1.31
C ASN A 344 -3.94 12.63 -1.37
N PRO A 345 -3.77 11.99 -2.55
CA PRO A 345 -3.90 10.55 -2.65
C PRO A 345 -2.79 9.84 -1.87
N ALA A 346 -3.13 8.76 -1.15
CA ALA A 346 -2.16 7.79 -0.63
C ALA A 346 -1.21 7.17 -1.70
N MET A 347 -1.41 7.52 -2.97
CA MET A 347 -0.71 7.07 -4.17
C MET A 347 -0.42 8.26 -5.12
N GLY A 348 -0.34 9.48 -4.59
CA GLY A 348 0.05 10.67 -5.36
C GLY A 348 1.51 10.57 -5.77
N GLY A 349 1.87 11.28 -6.85
CA GLY A 349 3.24 11.39 -7.35
C GLY A 349 4.25 11.82 -6.28
N GLU A 350 3.77 12.56 -5.28
CA GLU A 350 4.54 13.09 -4.14
C GLU A 350 4.49 12.18 -2.90
N ASP A 351 3.56 11.22 -2.82
CA ASP A 351 3.29 10.44 -1.60
C ASP A 351 3.95 9.04 -1.57
N LEU A 352 4.06 8.38 -2.73
CA LEU A 352 4.73 7.08 -2.84
C LEU A 352 6.12 7.24 -3.47
N ASP A 353 7.17 7.04 -2.67
CA ASP A 353 8.57 7.13 -3.08
C ASP A 353 8.88 6.19 -4.25
N ASN A 354 9.75 6.63 -5.18
CA ASN A 354 10.10 5.89 -6.38
C ASN A 354 10.67 4.49 -6.07
N THR A 355 11.42 4.35 -4.98
CA THR A 355 11.96 3.05 -4.56
C THR A 355 10.86 2.08 -4.15
N MET A 356 9.83 2.58 -3.46
CA MET A 356 8.67 1.78 -3.08
C MET A 356 7.85 1.34 -4.29
N ARG A 357 7.74 2.19 -5.34
CA ARG A 357 7.01 1.86 -6.58
C ARG A 357 7.59 0.64 -7.30
N MET A 358 8.92 0.45 -7.23
CA MET A 358 9.60 -0.70 -7.84
C MET A 358 9.22 -2.05 -7.21
N VAL A 359 8.64 -2.04 -6.02
CA VAL A 359 8.10 -3.25 -5.38
C VAL A 359 6.58 -3.25 -5.46
N PHE A 360 5.95 -2.12 -5.17
CA PHE A 360 4.51 -2.02 -5.08
C PHE A 360 3.77 -2.40 -6.37
N TYR A 361 4.13 -1.82 -7.53
CA TYR A 361 3.42 -2.10 -8.78
C TYR A 361 3.64 -3.52 -9.29
N PRO A 362 4.88 -4.08 -9.28
CA PRO A 362 5.06 -5.49 -9.57
C PRO A 362 4.22 -6.37 -8.65
N THR A 363 4.12 -6.07 -7.36
CA THR A 363 3.32 -6.88 -6.43
C THR A 363 1.84 -6.91 -6.81
N ILE A 364 1.27 -5.79 -7.30
CA ILE A 364 -0.10 -5.78 -7.84
C ILE A 364 -0.24 -6.75 -9.02
N ILE A 365 0.72 -6.73 -9.95
CA ILE A 365 0.74 -7.64 -11.11
C ILE A 365 0.86 -9.10 -10.63
N GLY A 366 1.76 -9.37 -9.68
CA GLY A 366 1.97 -10.68 -9.08
C GLY A 366 0.69 -11.25 -8.48
N TRP A 367 0.01 -10.48 -7.61
CA TRP A 367 -1.27 -10.89 -7.03
C TRP A 367 -2.37 -11.05 -8.07
N THR A 368 -2.43 -10.18 -9.07
CA THR A 368 -3.46 -10.26 -10.13
C THR A 368 -3.28 -11.53 -10.98
N LEU A 369 -2.05 -11.84 -11.38
CA LEU A 369 -1.74 -13.07 -12.10
C LEU A 369 -1.97 -14.29 -11.20
N PHE A 370 -1.56 -14.25 -9.93
CA PHE A 370 -1.78 -15.34 -9.00
C PHE A 370 -3.27 -15.61 -8.77
N GLY A 371 -4.07 -14.56 -8.56
CA GLY A 371 -5.52 -14.66 -8.47
C GLY A 371 -6.17 -15.20 -9.75
N GLY A 372 -5.67 -14.77 -10.92
CA GLY A 372 -6.07 -15.34 -12.21
C GLY A 372 -5.76 -16.84 -12.30
N TRP A 373 -4.59 -17.27 -11.82
CA TRP A 373 -4.23 -18.68 -11.74
C TRP A 373 -5.16 -19.46 -10.80
N MET A 374 -5.40 -18.96 -9.59
CA MET A 374 -6.37 -19.54 -8.65
C MET A 374 -7.75 -19.68 -9.31
N ALA A 375 -8.20 -18.66 -10.04
CA ALA A 375 -9.45 -18.70 -10.79
C ALA A 375 -9.42 -19.79 -11.87
N THR A 376 -8.31 -19.97 -12.60
CA THR A 376 -8.22 -21.07 -13.59
C THR A 376 -8.29 -22.45 -12.95
N VAL A 377 -7.72 -22.64 -11.75
CA VAL A 377 -7.79 -23.90 -11.01
C VAL A 377 -9.22 -24.14 -10.53
N ALA A 378 -9.83 -23.15 -9.87
CA ALA A 378 -11.21 -23.23 -9.39
C ALA A 378 -12.22 -23.47 -10.54
N TYR A 379 -12.01 -22.85 -11.70
CA TYR A 379 -12.79 -23.09 -12.92
C TYR A 379 -12.72 -24.55 -13.35
N ARG A 380 -11.50 -25.11 -13.45
CA ARG A 380 -11.30 -26.52 -13.85
C ARG A 380 -11.93 -27.49 -12.86
N THR A 381 -11.79 -27.24 -11.56
CA THR A 381 -12.41 -28.05 -10.51
C THR A 381 -13.93 -28.06 -10.64
N ARG A 382 -14.54 -26.89 -10.88
CA ARG A 382 -16.00 -26.77 -11.01
C ARG A 382 -16.53 -27.47 -12.26
N VAL A 383 -15.87 -27.25 -13.40
CA VAL A 383 -16.17 -27.94 -14.67
C VAL A 383 -16.05 -29.45 -14.55
N LEU A 384 -15.02 -29.94 -13.86
CA LEU A 384 -14.84 -31.38 -13.63
C LEU A 384 -15.96 -31.94 -12.74
N GLY A 385 -16.32 -31.23 -11.67
CA GLY A 385 -17.44 -31.61 -10.80
C GLY A 385 -18.76 -31.69 -11.55
N GLU A 386 -19.07 -30.71 -12.39
CA GLU A 386 -20.29 -30.72 -13.22
C GLU A 386 -20.31 -31.88 -14.23
N ARG A 387 -19.16 -32.21 -14.83
CA ARG A 387 -19.05 -33.37 -15.73
C ARG A 387 -19.25 -34.70 -15.01
N LEU A 388 -18.74 -34.84 -13.79
CA LEU A 388 -18.92 -36.04 -12.99
C LEU A 388 -20.40 -36.22 -12.62
N LEU A 389 -21.06 -35.17 -12.13
CA LEU A 389 -22.49 -35.21 -11.79
C LEU A 389 -23.36 -35.57 -13.00
N ARG A 390 -23.12 -34.96 -14.16
CA ARG A 390 -23.88 -35.28 -15.39
C ARG A 390 -23.68 -36.71 -15.86
N ARG A 391 -22.47 -37.26 -15.69
CA ARG A 391 -22.17 -38.66 -16.03
C ARG A 391 -22.94 -39.61 -15.12
N ASP A 392 -22.99 -39.32 -13.82
CA ASP A 392 -23.70 -40.16 -12.86
C ASP A 392 -25.24 -40.12 -13.07
N GLU A 393 -25.79 -39.02 -13.60
CA GLU A 393 -27.20 -38.94 -14.04
C GLU A 393 -27.50 -39.69 -15.34
N THR A 394 -26.48 -40.09 -16.11
CA THR A 394 -26.67 -40.80 -17.40
C THR A 394 -26.65 -42.33 -17.29
N TYR A 395 -26.45 -42.89 -16.10
CA TYR A 395 -26.35 -44.33 -15.85
C TYR A 395 -27.49 -44.90 -15.01
#